data_AF-A0A375F6T5-F1
#
_entry.id   AF-A0A375F6T5-F1
#
_cell.length_a   1.000
_cell.length_b   1.000
_cell.length_c   1.000
_cell.angle_alpha   90.00
_cell.angle_beta   90.00
_cell.angle_gamma   90.00
#
_symmetry.space_group_name_H-M   'P 1'
#
loop_
_entity.id
_entity.type
_entity.pdbx_description
1 polymer ?
#
loop_
_entity_poly.entity_id
_entity_poly.type
_entity_poly.pdbx_seq_one_letter_code
_entity_poly.pdbx_strand_id
1 'polypeptide(L)'
;MDESFFYQHCHVVVTLAEVTFGKWEWSYALDAHARFHRPNAGFPTRELALADATRAARTRIARTSRLRTPAAAADWTPLAEAA
;
A
#
# COMPACT_ATOMS: atom_id res chain seq x y z
N MET A 1 -12.94 11.43 -6.73
CA MET A 1 -13.21 10.16 -7.44
C MET A 1 -12.49 9.05 -6.71
N ASP A 2 -13.05 7.84 -6.71
CA ASP A 2 -12.47 6.69 -6.01
C ASP A 2 -12.08 5.60 -6.99
N GLU A 3 -10.86 5.08 -6.86
CA GLU A 3 -10.27 4.04 -7.69
C GLU A 3 -9.73 2.93 -6.80
N SER A 4 -10.21 1.70 -6.99
CA SER A 4 -9.82 0.56 -6.17
C SER A 4 -9.05 -0.48 -6.97
N PHE A 5 -8.04 -1.10 -6.36
CA PHE A 5 -7.32 -2.23 -6.94
C PHE A 5 -6.86 -3.22 -5.86
N PHE A 6 -6.66 -4.48 -6.26
CA PHE A 6 -6.10 -5.51 -5.40
C PHE A 6 -4.60 -5.70 -5.67
N TYR A 7 -3.80 -5.81 -4.61
CA TYR A 7 -2.36 -6.06 -4.72
C TYR A 7 -1.84 -6.88 -3.53
N GLN A 8 -1.19 -8.02 -3.80
CA GLN A 8 -0.65 -8.95 -2.79
C GLN A 8 -1.63 -9.26 -1.64
N HIS A 9 -2.87 -9.63 -1.98
CA HIS A 9 -3.96 -9.92 -1.04
C HIS A 9 -4.46 -8.74 -0.20
N CYS A 10 -4.00 -7.51 -0.46
CA CYS A 10 -4.56 -6.29 0.12
C CYS A 10 -5.51 -5.61 -0.88
N HIS A 11 -6.65 -5.14 -0.38
CA HIS A 11 -7.54 -4.26 -1.12
C HIS A 11 -7.11 -2.80 -0.91
N VAL A 12 -6.80 -2.09 -1.99
CA VAL A 12 -6.40 -0.69 -1.97
C VAL A 12 -7.52 0.15 -2.57
N VAL A 13 -7.97 1.14 -1.82
CA VAL A 13 -8.99 2.10 -2.26
C VAL A 13 -8.35 3.48 -2.30
N VAL A 14 -8.17 4.06 -3.48
CA VAL A 14 -7.53 5.36 -3.71
C VAL A 14 -8.60 6.41 -3.95
N THR A 15 -8.66 7.40 -3.07
CA THR A 15 -9.52 8.56 -3.21
C THR A 15 -8.70 9.76 -3.67
N LEU A 16 -9.05 10.30 -4.84
CA LEU A 16 -8.46 11.50 -5.44
C LEU A 16 -9.36 12.71 -5.22
N ALA A 17 -8.75 13.80 -4.76
CA ALA A 17 -9.43 15.08 -4.50
C ALA A 17 -8.65 16.23 -5.14
N GLU A 18 -9.36 17.13 -5.82
CA GLU A 18 -8.81 18.41 -6.26
C GLU A 18 -8.96 19.41 -5.11
N VAL A 19 -7.84 19.89 -4.56
CA VAL A 19 -7.81 20.81 -3.41
C VAL A 19 -7.70 22.27 -3.81
N THR A 20 -7.14 22.55 -4.98
CA THR A 20 -7.02 23.90 -5.55
C THR A 20 -7.03 23.75 -7.06
N PHE A 21 -7.48 24.76 -7.81
CA PHE A 21 -7.53 24.77 -9.28
C PHE A 21 -6.29 24.12 -9.92
N GLY A 22 -6.44 22.89 -10.44
CA GLY A 22 -5.36 22.12 -11.07
C GLY A 22 -4.37 21.42 -10.13
N LYS A 23 -4.64 21.38 -8.83
CA LYS A 23 -3.87 20.68 -7.80
C LYS A 23 -4.66 19.53 -7.21
N TRP A 24 -4.14 18.34 -7.46
CA TRP A 24 -4.69 17.09 -7.00
C TRP A 24 -3.93 16.56 -5.80
N GLU A 25 -4.67 15.97 -4.88
CA GLU A 25 -4.18 15.19 -3.76
C GLU A 25 -4.79 13.80 -3.80
N TRP A 26 -4.08 12.86 -3.17
CA TRP A 26 -4.55 11.51 -3.03
C TRP A 26 -4.54 11.09 -1.56
N SER A 27 -5.53 10.27 -1.22
CA SER A 27 -5.54 9.43 -0.04
C SER A 27 -5.82 8.00 -0.49
N TYR A 28 -5.31 7.00 0.23
CA TYR A 28 -5.69 5.62 0.00
C TYR A 28 -5.95 4.88 1.30
N ALA A 29 -6.86 3.91 1.28
CA ALA A 29 -7.10 2.98 2.36
C ALA A 29 -6.62 1.58 1.97
N LEU A 30 -5.97 0.89 2.90
CA LEU A 30 -5.64 -0.53 2.81
C LEU A 30 -6.62 -1.33 3.68
N ASP A 31 -7.28 -2.31 3.06
CA ASP A 31 -8.17 -3.27 3.70
C ASP A 31 -9.25 -2.61 4.59
N ALA A 32 -9.70 -1.40 4.22
CA ALA A 32 -10.62 -0.55 4.98
C ALA A 32 -10.15 -0.13 6.41
N HIS A 33 -8.97 -0.56 6.86
CA HIS A 33 -8.47 -0.32 8.22
C HIS A 33 -7.40 0.76 8.30
N ALA A 34 -6.53 0.86 7.29
CA ALA A 34 -5.38 1.76 7.34
C ALA A 34 -5.47 2.82 6.23
N ARG A 35 -5.77 4.06 6.62
CA ARG A 35 -5.85 5.19 5.69
C ARG A 35 -4.55 6.00 5.70
N PHE A 36 -4.03 6.26 4.51
CA PHE A 36 -2.87 7.09 4.26
C PHE A 36 -3.27 8.24 3.35
N HIS A 37 -2.69 9.40 3.58
CA HIS A 37 -2.86 10.55 2.71
C HIS A 37 -1.53 11.28 2.60
N ARG A 38 -1.35 11.98 1.48
CA ARG A 38 -0.16 12.79 1.26
C ARG A 38 -0.58 14.26 1.15
N PRO A 39 -0.65 14.99 2.28
CA PRO A 39 -1.04 16.38 2.25
C PRO A 39 0.03 17.22 1.55
N ASN A 40 -0.40 18.27 0.86
CA ASN A 40 0.44 19.24 0.15
C ASN A 40 1.28 18.68 -1.00
N ALA A 41 0.90 17.52 -1.56
CA ALA A 41 1.60 16.98 -2.72
C ALA A 41 1.36 17.84 -3.98
N GLY A 42 0.14 18.37 -4.14
CA GLY A 42 -0.21 19.35 -5.17
C GLY A 42 0.11 18.87 -6.60
N PHE A 43 -0.32 17.66 -6.95
CA PHE A 43 -0.07 17.09 -8.28
C PHE A 43 -0.78 17.89 -9.37
N PRO A 44 -0.13 18.15 -10.52
CA PRO A 44 -0.70 19.01 -11.56
C PRO A 44 -1.83 18.33 -12.36
N THR A 45 -1.92 17.00 -12.30
CA THR A 45 -3.01 16.24 -12.93
C THR A 45 -3.48 15.10 -12.04
N ARG A 46 -4.71 14.64 -12.31
CA ARG A 46 -5.30 13.48 -11.65
C ARG A 46 -4.49 12.21 -11.88
N GLU A 47 -4.01 11.99 -13.10
CA GLU A 47 -3.28 10.79 -13.49
C GLU A 47 -1.96 10.68 -12.72
N LEU A 48 -1.28 11.81 -12.50
CA LEU A 48 -0.05 11.86 -11.71
C LEU A 48 -0.32 11.59 -10.23
N ALA A 49 -1.41 12.15 -9.69
CA ALA A 49 -1.83 11.84 -8.32
C ALA A 49 -2.14 10.34 -8.16
N LEU A 50 -2.85 9.74 -9.12
CA LEU A 50 -3.17 8.32 -9.12
C LEU A 50 -1.92 7.44 -9.22
N ALA A 51 -0.99 7.77 -10.11
CA ALA A 51 0.24 7.02 -10.30
C ALA A 51 1.12 7.05 -9.03
N ASP A 52 1.24 8.21 -8.37
CA ASP A 52 1.96 8.34 -7.10
C ASP A 52 1.25 7.58 -5.96
N ALA A 53 -0.07 7.68 -5.85
CA ALA A 53 -0.86 6.92 -4.87
C ALA A 53 -0.66 5.42 -5.02
N THR A 54 -0.75 4.93 -6.26
CA THR A 54 -0.58 3.51 -6.61
C THR A 54 0.84 3.04 -6.27
N ARG A 55 1.85 3.85 -6.60
CA ARG A 55 3.25 3.55 -6.27
C ARG A 55 3.46 3.52 -4.75
N ALA A 56 2.95 4.51 -4.03
CA ALA A 56 3.06 4.60 -2.57
C ALA A 56 2.40 3.40 -1.89
N ALA A 57 1.18 3.02 -2.31
CA ALA A 57 0.48 1.84 -1.80
C ALA A 57 1.26 0.55 -2.07
N ARG A 58 1.75 0.34 -3.30
CA ARG A 58 2.56 -0.85 -3.64
C ARG A 58 3.85 -0.92 -2.84
N THR A 59 4.58 0.19 -2.69
CA THR A 59 5.80 0.24 -1.88
C THR A 59 5.50 -0.06 -0.41
N ARG A 60 4.38 0.46 0.12
CA ARG A 60 3.94 0.18 1.49
C ARG A 60 3.65 -1.31 1.65
N ILE A 61 2.79 -1.89 0.80
CA ILE A 61 2.41 -3.30 0.84
C ILE A 61 3.66 -4.20 0.69
N ALA A 62 4.57 -3.88 -0.24
CA ALA A 62 5.81 -4.63 -0.38
C ALA A 62 6.68 -4.58 0.88
N ARG A 63 6.75 -3.43 1.56
CA ARG A 63 7.47 -3.29 2.85
C ARG A 63 6.79 -4.11 3.95
N THR A 64 5.46 -4.04 4.10
CA THR A 64 4.74 -4.82 5.11
C THR A 64 4.77 -6.32 4.81
N SER A 65 4.71 -6.70 3.54
CA SER A 65 4.81 -8.10 3.07
C SER A 65 6.18 -8.69 3.38
N ARG A 66 7.27 -7.93 3.20
CA ARG A 66 8.62 -8.33 3.65
C ARG A 66 8.70 -8.50 5.16
N LEU A 67 8.04 -7.64 5.94
CA LEU A 67 7.98 -7.78 7.40
C LEU A 67 7.10 -8.97 7.84
N ARG A 68 6.08 -9.33 7.05
CA ARG A 68 5.22 -10.49 7.28
C ARG A 68 5.82 -11.79 6.77
N THR A 69 6.83 -11.73 5.89
CA THR A 69 7.65 -12.88 5.52
C THR A 69 8.49 -13.21 6.76
N PRO A 70 8.14 -14.26 7.52
CA PRO A 70 8.74 -14.40 8.81
C PRO A 70 10.15 -14.95 8.60
N ALA A 71 11.08 -14.44 9.40
CA ALA A 71 12.22 -15.22 9.86
C ALA A 71 11.75 -16.43 10.73
N ALA A 72 10.67 -17.11 10.33
CA ALA A 72 10.11 -18.32 10.97
C ALA A 72 10.24 -19.55 10.07
N ALA A 73 11.08 -19.49 9.04
CA ALA A 73 11.54 -20.65 8.29
C ALA A 73 12.98 -21.05 8.68
N ALA A 74 13.44 -20.70 9.89
CA ALA A 74 14.80 -20.97 10.36
C ALA A 74 14.89 -21.88 11.60
N ASP A 75 13.78 -22.36 12.16
CA ASP A 75 13.84 -23.11 13.45
C ASP A 75 12.81 -24.24 13.58
N TRP A 76 12.61 -25.01 12.50
CA TRP A 76 11.98 -26.32 12.61
C TRP A 76 12.88 -27.36 11.97
N THR A 77 13.96 -27.69 12.68
CA THR A 77 14.63 -28.98 12.52
C THR A 77 13.85 -29.98 13.38
N PRO A 78 13.05 -30.91 12.83
CA PRO A 78 12.70 -32.10 13.58
C PRO A 78 13.99 -32.91 13.71
N LEU A 79 14.63 -32.85 14.88
CA LEU A 79 15.71 -33.76 15.21
C LEU A 79 15.12 -35.17 15.18
N ALA A 80 15.44 -35.90 14.11
CA ALA A 80 15.16 -37.29 13.94
C ALA A 80 15.76 -38.09 15.11
N GLU A 81 14.93 -38.96 15.69
CA GLU A 81 15.24 -40.33 16.09
C GLU A 81 16.71 -40.66 16.41
N ALA A 82 17.03 -40.91 17.68
CA ALA A 82 18.00 -41.93 18.08
C ALA A 82 17.97 -42.22 19.60
N ALA A 83 17.88 -43.53 19.90
CA ALA A 83 18.19 -44.27 21.13
C ALA A 83 17.13 -44.34 22.24
#